data_AF-A0A7S2D6P9-F1
#
_entry.id   AF-A0A7S2D6P9-F1
#
_cell.length_a   1.000
_cell.length_b   1.000
_cell.length_c   1.000
_cell.angle_alpha   90.00
_cell.angle_beta   90.00
_cell.angle_gamma   90.00
#
_symmetry.space_group_name_H-M   'P 1'
#
loop_
_entity.id
_entity.type
_entity.pdbx_description
1 polymer ?
#
loop_
_entity_poly.entity_id
_entity_poly.type
_entity_poly.pdbx_seq_one_letter_code
_entity_poly.pdbx_strand_id
1 'polypeptide(L)'
;FREVLLWPGPGILHISAHCVSTGRSQVVVFEELNGEASMMSAADLAACGPWDGVELLVFLSCSSEAFARELTRLCGLRRAVCCSVQLLDRAAHLFSSTFYQALGQGRALLTAH
;
A
#
# COMPACT_ATOMS: atom_id res chain seq x y z
N PHE A 1 -17.26 -24.15 -22.08
CA PHE A 1 -16.91 -22.76 -21.71
C PHE A 1 -16.66 -22.71 -20.21
N ARG A 2 -15.47 -22.30 -19.77
CA ARG A 2 -15.18 -22.06 -18.35
C ARG A 2 -15.17 -20.56 -18.14
N GLU A 3 -16.11 -20.08 -17.33
CA GLU A 3 -16.20 -18.70 -16.91
C GLU A 3 -15.14 -18.47 -15.83
N VAL A 4 -14.19 -17.56 -16.09
CA VAL A 4 -13.22 -17.11 -15.08
C VAL A 4 -13.84 -15.88 -14.43
N LEU A 5 -14.28 -16.03 -13.19
CA LEU A 5 -14.69 -14.89 -12.36
C LEU A 5 -13.45 -14.03 -12.10
N LEU A 6 -13.30 -12.95 -12.86
CA LEU A 6 -12.45 -11.84 -12.50
C LEU A 6 -13.13 -11.14 -11.32
N TRP A 7 -12.69 -11.44 -10.11
CA TRP A 7 -13.14 -10.70 -8.95
C TRP A 7 -12.85 -9.22 -9.18
N PRO A 8 -13.78 -8.30 -8.85
CA PRO A 8 -13.45 -6.88 -8.79
C PRO A 8 -12.21 -6.74 -7.89
N GLY A 9 -11.29 -5.85 -8.27
CA GLY A 9 -10.05 -5.64 -7.54
C GLY A 9 -10.27 -5.48 -6.03
N PRO A 10 -9.26 -5.77 -5.20
CA PRO A 10 -9.44 -5.77 -3.76
C PRO A 10 -9.87 -4.37 -3.29
N GLY A 11 -10.96 -4.30 -2.52
CA GLY A 11 -11.41 -3.04 -1.92
C GLY A 11 -10.35 -2.43 -1.00
N ILE A 12 -9.56 -3.26 -0.31
CA ILE A 12 -8.42 -2.82 0.49
C ILE A 12 -7.17 -3.58 0.05
N LEU A 13 -6.14 -2.85 -0.37
CA LEU A 13 -4.79 -3.38 -0.63
C LEU A 13 -3.87 -2.99 0.54
N HIS A 14 -3.22 -3.98 1.16
CA HIS A 14 -2.24 -3.74 2.22
C HIS A 14 -0.82 -3.98 1.69
N ILE A 15 0.07 -3.02 1.92
CA ILE A 15 1.51 -3.17 1.67
C ILE A 15 2.25 -2.88 2.97
N SER A 16 2.95 -3.88 3.48
CA SER A 16 3.95 -3.72 4.55
C SER A 16 5.31 -4.01 3.95
N ALA A 17 6.20 -3.03 4.02
CA ALA A 17 7.51 -3.09 3.40
C ALA A 17 8.44 -2.09 4.09
N HIS A 18 9.72 -2.14 3.74
CA HIS A 18 10.68 -1.10 4.11
C HIS A 18 10.88 -0.14 2.94
N CYS A 19 10.90 1.16 3.23
CA CYS A 19 11.35 2.18 2.29
C CYS A 19 12.78 2.57 2.63
N VAL A 20 13.64 2.61 1.61
CA VAL A 20 14.99 3.13 1.74
C VAL A 20 15.19 4.33 0.81
N SER A 21 16.02 5.27 1.26
CA SER A 21 16.40 6.43 0.45
C SER A 21 17.68 6.10 -0.31
N THR A 22 17.60 6.08 -1.64
CA THR A 22 18.73 5.91 -2.54
C THR A 22 19.06 7.26 -3.17
N GLY A 23 19.77 8.11 -2.42
CA GLY A 23 20.13 9.46 -2.86
C GLY A 23 18.93 10.40 -2.94
N ARG A 24 18.46 10.69 -4.16
CA ARG A 24 17.31 11.60 -4.41
C ARG A 24 15.96 10.90 -4.51
N SER A 25 15.95 9.56 -4.53
CA SER A 25 14.74 8.77 -4.75
C SER A 25 14.48 7.87 -3.54
N GLN A 26 13.19 7.71 -3.21
CA GLN A 26 12.77 6.67 -2.29
C GLN A 26 12.39 5.42 -3.08
N VAL A 27 12.79 4.25 -2.58
CA VAL A 27 12.44 2.94 -3.14
C VAL A 27 11.85 2.07 -2.05
N VAL A 28 10.89 1.23 -2.44
CA VAL A 28 10.31 0.21 -1.58
C VAL A 28 11.09 -1.07 -1.80
N VAL A 29 11.48 -1.72 -0.72
CA VAL A 29 12.19 -2.99 -0.75
C VAL A 29 11.22 -4.12 -0.50
N PHE A 30 11.15 -5.03 -1.46
CA PHE A 30 10.45 -6.30 -1.34
C PHE A 30 11.46 -7.44 -1.25
N GLU A 31 11.11 -8.47 -0.50
CA GLU A 31 11.86 -9.72 -0.47
C GLU A 31 11.35 -10.62 -1.58
N GLU A 32 12.26 -11.07 -2.43
CA GLU A 32 11.98 -12.00 -3.53
C GLU A 32 12.00 -13.45 -3.01
N LEU A 33 11.47 -14.38 -3.82
CA LEU A 33 11.39 -15.81 -3.46
C LEU A 33 12.74 -16.47 -3.18
N ASN A 34 13.83 -15.90 -3.72
CA ASN A 34 15.19 -16.37 -3.51
C ASN A 34 15.88 -15.71 -2.29
N GLY A 35 15.17 -14.86 -1.53
CA GLY A 35 15.71 -14.08 -0.42
C GLY A 35 16.48 -12.83 -0.86
N GLU A 36 16.50 -12.49 -2.15
CA GLU A 36 17.09 -11.24 -2.63
C GLU A 36 16.14 -10.05 -2.39
N ALA A 37 16.73 -8.86 -2.32
CA ALA A 37 15.98 -7.62 -2.18
C ALA A 37 15.68 -7.03 -3.56
N SER A 38 14.41 -6.84 -3.88
CA SER A 38 13.95 -6.12 -5.05
C SER A 38 13.55 -4.70 -4.66
N MET A 39 14.08 -3.72 -5.39
CA MET A 39 13.84 -2.30 -5.15
C MET A 39 12.89 -1.76 -6.19
N MET A 40 11.77 -1.19 -5.73
CA MET A 40 10.74 -0.63 -6.59
C MET A 40 10.60 0.86 -6.36
N SER A 41 10.70 1.63 -7.44
CA SER A 41 10.29 3.03 -7.44
C SER A 41 8.76 3.16 -7.44
N ALA A 42 8.26 4.38 -7.25
CA ALA A 42 6.82 4.64 -7.36
C ALA A 42 6.29 4.35 -8.78
N ALA A 43 7.13 4.52 -9.82
CA ALA A 43 6.77 4.22 -11.20
C ALA A 43 6.69 2.70 -11.44
N ASP A 44 7.60 1.92 -10.85
CA ASP A 44 7.54 0.46 -10.93
C ASP A 44 6.30 -0.07 -10.22
N LEU A 45 6.01 0.46 -9.03
CA LEU A 45 4.82 0.13 -8.28
C LEU A 45 3.55 0.51 -9.05
N ALA A 46 3.51 1.71 -9.65
CA ALA A 46 2.42 2.15 -10.53
C ALA A 46 2.16 1.17 -11.68
N ALA A 47 3.20 0.55 -12.24
CA ALA A 47 3.08 -0.40 -13.34
C ALA A 47 2.54 -1.79 -12.92
N CYS A 48 2.49 -2.11 -11.63
CA CYS A 48 2.11 -3.44 -11.16
C CYS A 48 0.61 -3.78 -11.29
N GLY A 49 -0.26 -2.83 -11.58
CA GLY A 49 -1.65 -3.19 -11.80
C GLY A 49 -2.63 -2.05 -12.00
N PRO A 50 -3.91 -2.40 -12.19
CA PRO A 50 -4.99 -1.42 -12.14
C PRO A 50 -5.19 -0.96 -10.69
N TRP A 51 -4.81 0.29 -10.39
CA TRP A 51 -5.00 0.92 -9.07
C TRP A 51 -6.38 1.55 -8.89
N ASP A 52 -7.12 1.73 -9.98
CA ASP A 52 -8.47 2.30 -10.02
C ASP A 52 -9.52 1.40 -9.33
N GLY A 53 -9.27 0.10 -9.27
CA GLY A 53 -10.09 -0.86 -8.52
C GLY A 53 -9.79 -0.92 -7.03
N VAL A 54 -8.73 -0.26 -6.55
CA VAL A 54 -8.36 -0.25 -5.13
C VAL A 54 -9.08 0.90 -4.42
N GLU A 55 -10.05 0.59 -3.58
CA GLU A 55 -10.79 1.64 -2.86
C GLU A 55 -9.97 2.28 -1.74
N LEU A 56 -9.03 1.52 -1.15
CA LEU A 56 -8.12 1.97 -0.11
C LEU A 56 -6.78 1.23 -0.18
N LEU A 57 -5.70 1.99 -0.28
CA LEU A 57 -4.35 1.49 -0.02
C LEU A 57 -4.01 1.69 1.46
N VAL A 58 -3.54 0.64 2.13
CA VAL A 58 -2.89 0.73 3.45
C VAL A 58 -1.42 0.45 3.25
N PHE A 59 -0.60 1.50 3.22
CA PHE A 59 0.83 1.42 2.98
C PHE A 59 1.60 1.73 4.26
N LEU A 60 2.03 0.69 4.96
CA LEU A 60 2.77 0.79 6.22
C LEU A 60 4.27 0.62 5.96
N SER A 61 4.88 1.72 5.54
CA SER A 61 6.32 1.86 5.41
C SER A 61 6.74 3.29 5.74
N CYS A 62 7.97 3.46 6.24
CA CYS A 62 8.56 4.78 6.52
C CYS A 62 8.43 5.70 5.29
N SER A 63 7.91 6.92 5.49
CA SER A 63 7.77 7.91 4.41
C SER A 63 6.98 7.43 3.16
N SER A 64 6.12 6.41 3.31
CA SER A 64 5.24 5.90 2.24
C SER A 64 4.25 6.93 1.68
N GLU A 65 4.08 8.08 2.33
CA GLU A 65 3.27 9.19 1.81
C GLU A 65 3.70 9.65 0.41
N ALA A 66 5.01 9.69 0.13
CA ALA A 66 5.51 10.08 -1.18
C ALA A 66 5.04 9.12 -2.29
N PHE A 67 5.03 7.82 -1.99
CA PHE A 67 4.51 6.79 -2.91
C PHE A 67 3.01 6.92 -3.10
N ALA A 68 2.25 7.10 -2.02
CA ALA A 68 0.81 7.27 -2.11
C ALA A 68 0.43 8.47 -3.00
N ARG A 69 1.14 9.61 -2.84
CA ARG A 69 0.94 10.80 -3.68
C ARG A 69 1.23 10.53 -5.16
N GLU A 70 2.32 9.84 -5.46
CA GLU A 70 2.67 9.48 -6.84
C GLU A 70 1.67 8.48 -7.44
N LEU A 71 1.23 7.46 -6.70
CA LEU A 71 0.21 6.51 -7.15
C LEU A 71 -1.15 7.18 -7.39
N THR A 72 -1.54 8.14 -6.55
CA THR A 72 -2.72 8.97 -6.80
C THR A 72 -2.58 9.75 -8.10
N ARG A 73 -1.41 10.37 -8.33
CA ARG A 73 -1.13 11.16 -9.53
C ARG A 73 -1.06 10.32 -10.82
N LEU A 74 -0.44 9.15 -10.76
CA LEU A 74 -0.15 8.31 -11.92
C LEU A 74 -1.29 7.35 -12.25
N CYS A 75 -2.00 6.84 -11.25
CA CYS A 75 -2.88 5.69 -11.42
C CYS A 75 -4.30 5.92 -10.87
N GLY A 76 -4.61 7.11 -10.37
CA GLY A 76 -5.95 7.44 -9.89
C GLY A 76 -6.34 6.80 -8.56
N LEU A 77 -5.35 6.35 -7.76
CA LEU A 77 -5.59 5.86 -6.40
C LEU A 77 -6.35 6.93 -5.59
N ARG A 78 -7.53 6.56 -5.06
CA ARG A 78 -8.44 7.50 -4.42
C ARG A 78 -8.11 7.78 -2.95
N ARG A 79 -7.73 6.74 -2.21
CA ARG A 79 -7.50 6.82 -0.76
C ARG A 79 -6.29 5.99 -0.37
N ALA A 80 -5.49 6.55 0.54
CA ALA A 80 -4.36 5.85 1.14
C ALA A 80 -4.26 6.16 2.64
N VAL A 81 -3.99 5.14 3.45
CA VAL A 81 -3.36 5.28 4.77
C VAL A 81 -1.87 5.07 4.56
N CYS A 82 -1.07 6.07 4.92
CA CYS A 82 0.37 6.05 4.73
C CYS A 82 1.08 6.75 5.90
N CYS A 83 2.40 6.63 5.95
CA CYS A 83 3.23 7.25 6.97
C CYS A 83 4.06 8.38 6.35
N SER A 84 3.95 9.58 6.92
CA SER A 84 4.78 10.74 6.56
C SER A 84 6.17 10.70 7.21
N VAL A 85 6.29 9.95 8.31
CA VAL A 85 7.50 9.86 9.13
C VAL A 85 8.00 8.42 9.23
N GLN A 86 9.13 8.26 9.94
CA GLN A 86 9.62 6.94 10.31
C GLN A 86 8.61 6.22 11.21
N LEU A 87 8.43 4.93 10.95
CA LEU A 87 7.51 4.05 11.64
C LEU A 87 8.31 2.92 12.28
N LEU A 88 8.04 2.64 13.56
CA LEU A 88 8.57 1.45 14.22
C LEU A 88 7.68 0.25 13.89
N ASP A 89 8.27 -0.93 13.72
CA ASP A 89 7.54 -2.16 13.40
C ASP A 89 6.42 -2.44 14.41
N ARG A 90 6.67 -2.18 15.70
CA ARG A 90 5.66 -2.33 16.76
C ARG A 90 4.46 -1.40 16.55
N ALA A 91 4.68 -0.19 16.07
CA ALA A 91 3.61 0.76 15.78
C ALA A 91 2.83 0.34 14.52
N ALA A 92 3.51 -0.14 13.49
CA ALA A 92 2.89 -0.71 12.29
C ALA A 92 1.98 -1.90 12.63
N HIS A 93 2.47 -2.78 13.50
CA HIS A 93 1.74 -3.95 13.96
C HIS A 93 0.50 -3.58 14.77
N LEU A 94 0.65 -2.68 15.76
CA LEU A 94 -0.46 -2.22 16.59
C LEU A 94 -1.54 -1.50 15.77
N PHE A 95 -1.11 -0.67 14.81
CA PHE A 95 -2.03 -0.02 13.89
C PHE A 95 -2.80 -1.07 13.08
N SER A 96 -2.09 -2.00 12.43
CA SER A 96 -2.71 -3.04 11.60
C SER A 96 -3.70 -3.89 12.37
N SER A 97 -3.32 -4.39 13.54
CA SER A 97 -4.18 -5.23 14.37
C SER A 97 -5.46 -4.50 14.76
N THR A 98 -5.33 -3.25 15.23
CA THR A 98 -6.47 -2.44 15.67
C THR A 98 -7.37 -2.04 14.49
N PHE A 99 -6.76 -1.65 13.36
CA PHE A 99 -7.46 -1.25 12.15
C PHE A 99 -8.30 -2.40 11.59
N TYR A 100 -7.70 -3.57 11.40
CA TYR A 100 -8.43 -4.73 10.86
C TYR A 100 -9.44 -5.31 11.86
N GLN A 101 -9.18 -5.24 13.17
CA GLN A 101 -10.17 -5.61 14.17
C GLN A 101 -11.40 -4.68 14.14
N ALA A 102 -11.19 -3.37 13.99
CA ALA A 102 -12.27 -2.41 13.83
C ALA A 102 -13.10 -2.67 12.56
N LEU A 103 -12.44 -2.99 11.44
CA LEU A 103 -13.12 -3.39 10.20
C LEU A 103 -13.93 -4.67 10.37
N GLY A 104 -13.37 -5.69 11.03
CA GLY A 104 -14.08 -6.93 11.35
C GLY A 104 -15.30 -6.74 12.25
N GLN A 105 -15.34 -5.65 13.03
CA GLN A 105 -16.48 -5.23 13.85
C GLN A 105 -17.52 -4.40 13.07
N GLY A 106 -17.34 -4.21 11.76
CA GLY A 106 -18.25 -3.43 10.91
C GLY A 106 -18.08 -1.92 11.05
N ARG A 107 -16.97 -1.43 11.62
CA ARG A 107 -16.69 0.01 11.62
C ARG A 107 -16.39 0.46 10.19
N ALA A 108 -17.07 1.50 9.73
CA ALA A 108 -16.87 2.05 8.40
C ALA A 108 -15.44 2.57 8.24
N LEU A 109 -14.87 2.38 7.05
CA LEU A 109 -13.69 3.11 6.61
C LEU A 109 -13.98 4.61 6.65
N LEU A 110 -13.00 5.42 7.08
CA LEU A 110 -13.14 6.87 7.17
C LEU A 110 -13.75 7.42 5.86
N THR A 111 -14.99 7.88 5.95
CA THR A 111 -15.61 8.71 4.92
C THR A 111 -15.02 10.11 5.03
N ALA A 112 -13.86 10.30 4.41
CA ALA A 112 -13.37 11.65 4.13
C ALA A 112 -14.17 12.20 2.94
N HIS A 113 -14.91 13.28 3.19
CA HIS A 113 -15.62 14.07 2.18
C HIS A 113 -14.66 14.97 1.41
#